data_AF-A0A7C9BGU2-F1
#
_entry.id   AF-A0A7C9BGU2-F1
#
_cell.length_a   1.000
_cell.length_b   1.000
_cell.length_c   1.000
_cell.angle_alpha   90.00
_cell.angle_beta   90.00
_cell.angle_gamma   90.00
#
_symmetry.space_group_name_H-M   'P 1'
#
loop_
_entity.id
_entity.type
_entity.pdbx_description
1 polymer ?
#
loop_
_entity_poly.entity_id
_entity_poly.type
_entity_poly.pdbx_seq_one_letter_code
_entity_poly.pdbx_strand_id
1 'polypeptide(L)'
;MRKILNMLSSRRGIDHATANVEADVLNAAICSVAILVDDRVAFDMRATVVGRQVTPGAIDMLVSRLHTPTTPIPEAFEPNVRGLGAWLTAWQFAVFEILLQFRESALGVLREIAWGEYDWTQGNALEILVRLAAKGVGRGHTIADLHREFSRVSDEAKRYAVGPLLHRAKFEPEVAAIVSELHSVPDWCEVVREIEGSCR
;
A
#
# COMPACT_ATOMS: atom_id res chain seq x y z
N MET A 1 10.36 -38.43 -30.53
CA MET A 1 10.83 -37.43 -29.55
C MET A 1 10.57 -35.96 -29.93
N ARG A 2 10.61 -35.53 -31.21
CA ARG A 2 10.33 -34.11 -31.60
C ARG A 2 8.94 -33.56 -31.24
N LYS A 3 7.87 -34.37 -31.28
CA LYS A 3 6.50 -33.91 -30.94
C LYS A 3 6.32 -33.54 -29.46
N ILE A 4 7.00 -34.23 -28.55
CA ILE A 4 6.91 -33.95 -27.10
C ILE A 4 7.68 -32.67 -26.74
N LEU A 5 8.85 -32.45 -27.36
CA LEU A 5 9.65 -31.24 -27.16
C LEU A 5 8.90 -29.98 -27.65
N ASN A 6 8.19 -30.06 -28.78
CA ASN A 6 7.39 -28.94 -29.30
C ASN A 6 6.18 -28.62 -28.41
N MET A 7 5.50 -29.61 -27.83
CA MET A 7 4.38 -29.33 -26.91
C MET A 7 4.84 -28.66 -25.60
N LEU A 8 6.02 -29.03 -25.08
CA LEU A 8 6.58 -28.39 -23.88
C LEU A 8 7.06 -26.96 -24.16
N SER A 9 7.59 -26.69 -25.36
CA SER A 9 7.96 -25.34 -25.79
C SER A 9 6.74 -24.45 -26.04
N SER A 10 5.67 -24.99 -26.65
CA SER A 10 4.42 -24.24 -26.86
C SER A 10 3.68 -23.96 -25.54
N ARG A 11 3.68 -24.90 -24.59
CA ARG A 11 3.13 -24.65 -23.24
C ARG A 11 3.90 -23.56 -22.50
N ARG A 12 5.25 -23.60 -22.49
CA ARG A 12 6.06 -22.48 -21.95
C ARG A 12 5.76 -21.13 -22.61
N GLY A 13 5.55 -21.10 -23.93
CA GLY A 13 5.22 -19.87 -24.64
C GLY A 13 3.84 -19.31 -24.29
N ILE A 14 2.85 -20.19 -24.06
CA ILE A 14 1.50 -19.81 -23.63
C ILE A 14 1.51 -19.34 -22.17
N ASP A 15 2.18 -20.07 -21.28
CA ASP A 15 2.27 -19.73 -19.85
C ASP A 15 2.96 -18.37 -19.65
N HIS A 16 4.03 -18.08 -20.42
CA HIS A 16 4.69 -16.77 -20.41
C HIS A 16 3.81 -15.65 -21.00
N ALA A 17 3.06 -15.92 -22.07
CA ALA A 17 2.16 -14.93 -22.65
C ALA A 17 1.01 -14.58 -21.69
N THR A 18 0.43 -15.57 -21.02
CA THR A 18 -0.63 -15.37 -20.01
C THR A 18 -0.10 -14.60 -18.80
N ALA A 19 1.09 -14.96 -18.29
CA ALA A 19 1.72 -14.23 -17.19
C ALA A 19 2.02 -12.76 -17.53
N ASN A 20 2.43 -12.47 -18.77
CA ASN A 20 2.66 -11.11 -19.24
C ASN A 20 1.36 -10.31 -19.34
N VAL A 21 0.27 -10.93 -19.85
CA VAL A 21 -1.05 -10.28 -19.90
C VAL A 21 -1.58 -9.97 -18.50
N GLU A 22 -1.44 -10.89 -17.55
CA GLU A 22 -1.85 -10.67 -16.16
C GLU A 22 -1.05 -9.53 -15.50
N ALA A 23 0.26 -9.46 -15.77
CA ALA A 23 1.11 -8.39 -15.28
C ALA A 23 0.72 -7.03 -15.89
N ASP A 24 0.44 -6.97 -17.19
CA ASP A 24 0.03 -5.74 -17.88
C ASP A 24 -1.34 -5.24 -17.40
N VAL A 25 -2.30 -6.15 -17.20
CA VAL A 25 -3.62 -5.81 -16.65
C VAL A 25 -3.50 -5.27 -15.23
N LEU A 26 -2.69 -5.90 -14.37
CA LEU A 26 -2.49 -5.41 -13.02
C LEU A 26 -1.80 -4.04 -13.01
N ASN A 27 -0.77 -3.86 -13.84
CA ASN A 27 -0.08 -2.59 -13.98
C ASN A 27 -1.02 -1.46 -14.42
N ALA A 28 -1.90 -1.72 -15.39
CA ALA A 28 -2.93 -0.78 -15.81
C ALA A 28 -3.93 -0.47 -14.68
N ALA A 29 -4.28 -1.48 -13.87
CA ALA A 29 -5.18 -1.31 -12.73
C ALA A 29 -4.56 -0.40 -11.65
N ILE A 30 -3.31 -0.66 -11.24
CA ILE A 30 -2.57 0.19 -10.29
C ILE A 30 -2.45 1.61 -10.85
N CYS A 31 -2.03 1.75 -12.11
CA CYS A 31 -1.92 3.04 -12.78
C CYS A 31 -3.24 3.83 -12.73
N SER A 32 -4.38 3.17 -12.95
CA SER A 32 -5.69 3.83 -12.94
C SER A 32 -6.10 4.38 -11.57
N VAL A 33 -5.54 3.84 -10.48
CA VAL A 33 -5.69 4.37 -9.12
C VAL A 33 -4.67 5.49 -8.89
N ALA A 34 -3.40 5.26 -9.22
CA ALA A 34 -2.28 6.16 -8.95
C ALA A 34 -2.44 7.56 -9.57
N ILE A 35 -3.00 7.66 -10.78
CA ILE A 35 -3.24 8.97 -11.43
C ILE A 35 -4.24 9.85 -10.67
N LEU A 36 -5.02 9.29 -9.75
CA LEU A 36 -6.03 9.99 -8.96
C LEU A 36 -5.51 10.46 -7.59
N VAL A 37 -4.20 10.37 -7.33
CA VAL A 37 -3.61 10.59 -5.99
C VAL A 37 -4.00 11.92 -5.33
N ASP A 38 -4.31 12.96 -6.11
CA ASP A 38 -4.70 14.27 -5.59
C ASP A 38 -6.21 14.41 -5.33
N ASP A 39 -7.04 13.50 -5.84
CA ASP A 39 -8.47 13.40 -5.54
C ASP A 39 -8.73 12.17 -4.67
N ARG A 40 -8.68 12.36 -3.35
CA ARG A 40 -8.84 11.28 -2.37
C ARG A 40 -10.14 10.49 -2.54
N VAL A 41 -11.25 11.14 -2.89
CA VAL A 41 -12.53 10.44 -3.06
C VAL A 41 -12.47 9.54 -4.29
N ALA A 42 -12.01 10.08 -5.42
CA ALA A 42 -11.85 9.29 -6.63
C ALA A 42 -10.81 8.17 -6.47
N PHE A 43 -9.72 8.44 -5.77
CA PHE A 43 -8.66 7.48 -5.45
C PHE A 43 -9.19 6.29 -4.63
N ASP A 44 -9.81 6.55 -3.47
CA ASP A 44 -10.35 5.52 -2.58
C ASP A 44 -11.45 4.70 -3.30
N MET A 45 -12.32 5.37 -4.08
CA MET A 45 -13.34 4.70 -4.91
C MET A 45 -12.72 3.80 -5.97
N ARG A 46 -11.70 4.28 -6.68
CA ARG A 46 -11.05 3.52 -7.75
C ARG A 46 -10.28 2.32 -7.21
N ALA A 47 -9.56 2.48 -6.10
CA ALA A 47 -8.89 1.38 -5.42
C ALA A 47 -9.89 0.31 -4.97
N THR A 48 -11.06 0.70 -4.45
CA THR A 48 -12.15 -0.22 -4.11
C THR A 48 -12.66 -0.99 -5.33
N VAL A 49 -12.86 -0.32 -6.47
CA VAL A 49 -13.28 -0.97 -7.71
C VAL A 49 -12.24 -1.97 -8.19
N VAL A 50 -10.96 -1.58 -8.22
CA VAL A 50 -9.86 -2.46 -8.61
C VAL A 50 -9.76 -3.65 -7.67
N GLY A 51 -9.78 -3.43 -6.36
CA GLY A 51 -9.70 -4.50 -5.34
C GLY A 51 -10.84 -5.52 -5.40
N ARG A 52 -11.98 -5.19 -6.04
CA ARG A 52 -13.07 -6.14 -6.33
C ARG A 52 -12.88 -6.94 -7.63
N GLN A 53 -12.06 -6.42 -8.55
CA GLN A 53 -11.76 -7.04 -9.83
C GLN A 53 -10.55 -7.98 -9.75
N VAL A 54 -9.63 -7.70 -8.84
CA VAL A 54 -8.49 -8.58 -8.54
C VAL A 54 -8.80 -9.46 -7.32
N THR A 55 -8.30 -10.69 -7.31
CA THR A 55 -8.45 -11.60 -6.17
C THR A 55 -7.27 -11.44 -5.21
N PRO A 56 -7.39 -11.90 -3.94
CA PRO A 56 -6.25 -11.96 -3.02
C PRO A 56 -5.05 -12.77 -3.56
N GLY A 57 -5.24 -13.64 -4.57
CA GLY A 57 -4.14 -14.33 -5.24
C GLY A 57 -3.17 -13.38 -5.97
N ALA A 58 -3.53 -12.11 -6.17
CA ALA A 58 -2.67 -11.09 -6.77
C ALA A 58 -1.76 -10.36 -5.75
N ILE A 59 -1.82 -10.70 -4.46
CA ILE A 59 -1.05 -10.00 -3.40
C ILE A 59 0.45 -10.00 -3.71
N ASP A 60 1.04 -11.16 -4.00
CA ASP A 60 2.48 -11.27 -4.27
C ASP A 60 2.88 -10.44 -5.50
N MET A 61 2.02 -10.44 -6.53
CA MET A 61 2.25 -9.67 -7.74
C MET A 61 2.16 -8.17 -7.46
N LEU A 62 1.18 -7.70 -6.69
CA LEU A 62 1.07 -6.30 -6.25
C LEU A 62 2.31 -5.84 -5.47
N VAL A 63 2.76 -6.65 -4.52
CA VAL A 63 3.93 -6.33 -3.68
C VAL A 63 5.20 -6.26 -4.52
N SER A 64 5.35 -7.17 -5.49
CA SER A 64 6.46 -7.13 -6.45
C SER A 64 6.48 -5.86 -7.34
N ARG A 65 5.37 -5.09 -7.36
CA ARG A 65 5.25 -3.84 -8.11
C ARG A 65 5.54 -2.59 -7.31
N LEU A 66 5.75 -2.65 -5.99
CA LEU A 66 5.97 -1.47 -5.14
C LEU A 66 7.09 -0.54 -5.64
N HIS A 67 8.14 -1.12 -6.24
CA HIS A 67 9.33 -0.39 -6.71
C HIS A 67 9.46 -0.38 -8.23
N THR A 68 8.44 -0.82 -8.97
CA THR A 68 8.46 -0.95 -10.44
C THR A 68 7.23 -0.29 -11.09
N PRO A 69 7.08 1.04 -10.97
CA PRO A 69 5.99 1.76 -11.60
C PRO A 69 6.07 1.66 -13.12
N THR A 70 4.91 1.75 -13.79
CA THR A 70 4.85 1.70 -15.26
C THR A 70 5.61 2.86 -15.91
N THR A 71 6.20 2.58 -17.06
CA THR A 71 6.78 3.55 -17.97
C THR A 71 6.16 3.38 -19.37
N PRO A 72 5.85 4.47 -20.11
CA PRO A 72 5.99 5.88 -19.70
C PRO A 72 5.01 6.28 -18.59
N ILE A 73 5.31 7.36 -17.88
CA ILE A 73 4.38 7.95 -16.90
C ILE A 73 3.19 8.54 -17.69
N PRO A 74 1.94 8.28 -17.28
CA PRO A 74 0.78 8.86 -17.94
C PRO A 74 0.82 10.40 -17.94
N GLU A 75 0.50 11.04 -19.07
CA GLU A 75 0.42 12.51 -19.17
C GLU A 75 -0.58 13.13 -18.19
N ALA A 76 -1.66 12.40 -17.86
CA ALA A 76 -2.63 12.83 -16.86
C ALA A 76 -2.05 13.01 -15.46
N PHE A 77 -0.86 12.45 -15.18
CA PHE A 77 -0.13 12.67 -13.93
C PHE A 77 0.77 13.91 -13.97
N GLU A 78 0.93 14.56 -15.13
CA GLU A 78 1.81 15.72 -15.32
C GLU A 78 3.29 15.45 -14.94
N PRO A 79 3.95 14.45 -15.56
CA PRO A 79 5.31 14.04 -15.19
C PRO A 79 6.35 15.16 -15.31
N ASN A 80 6.15 16.12 -16.22
CA ASN A 80 7.04 17.27 -16.41
C ASN A 80 7.01 18.26 -15.23
N VAL A 81 5.94 18.24 -14.43
CA VAL A 81 5.76 19.10 -13.25
C VAL A 81 6.17 18.36 -11.98
N ARG A 82 5.74 17.10 -11.83
CA ARG A 82 5.87 16.35 -10.58
C ARG A 82 7.13 15.48 -10.49
N GLY A 83 7.66 15.06 -11.63
CA GLY A 83 8.83 14.20 -11.71
C GLY A 83 8.59 12.73 -11.33
N LEU A 84 9.67 11.94 -11.47
CA LEU A 84 9.65 10.48 -11.28
C LEU A 84 9.34 10.06 -9.83
N GLY A 85 9.86 10.79 -8.84
CA GLY A 85 9.68 10.47 -7.43
C GLY A 85 8.22 10.56 -7.00
N ALA A 86 7.51 11.61 -7.43
CA ALA A 86 6.08 11.75 -7.14
C ALA A 86 5.25 10.64 -7.78
N TRP A 87 5.60 10.20 -8.99
CA TRP A 87 4.92 9.08 -9.64
C TRP A 87 5.11 7.78 -8.89
N LEU A 88 6.34 7.52 -8.48
CA LEU A 88 6.71 6.35 -7.70
C LEU A 88 5.96 6.34 -6.34
N THR A 89 5.83 7.48 -5.65
CA THR A 89 4.99 7.60 -4.45
C THR A 89 3.51 7.31 -4.72
N ALA A 90 2.94 7.93 -5.76
CA ALA A 90 1.53 7.73 -6.12
C ALA A 90 1.23 6.26 -6.48
N TRP A 91 2.16 5.61 -7.16
CA TRP A 91 2.11 4.19 -7.49
C TRP A 91 2.06 3.32 -6.23
N GLN A 92 2.93 3.58 -5.26
CA GLN A 92 2.93 2.82 -4.01
C GLN A 92 1.66 3.01 -3.21
N PHE A 93 1.17 4.25 -3.08
CA PHE A 93 -0.10 4.52 -2.42
C PHE A 93 -1.23 3.72 -3.07
N ALA A 94 -1.26 3.66 -4.42
CA ALA A 94 -2.24 2.87 -5.14
C ALA A 94 -2.14 1.37 -4.82
N VAL A 95 -0.92 0.80 -4.78
CA VAL A 95 -0.72 -0.61 -4.39
C VAL A 95 -1.25 -0.87 -2.98
N PHE A 96 -0.89 -0.02 -2.01
CA PHE A 96 -1.33 -0.18 -0.62
C PHE A 96 -2.84 -0.01 -0.44
N GLU A 97 -3.47 0.92 -1.15
CA GLU A 97 -4.92 1.11 -1.09
C GLU A 97 -5.69 -0.06 -1.75
N ILE A 98 -5.10 -0.72 -2.75
CA ILE A 98 -5.63 -1.98 -3.30
C ILE A 98 -5.46 -3.11 -2.28
N LEU A 99 -4.29 -3.24 -1.64
CA LEU A 99 -4.05 -4.25 -0.60
C LEU A 99 -5.03 -4.11 0.59
N LEU A 100 -5.40 -2.88 0.96
CA LEU A 100 -6.42 -2.63 1.98
C LEU A 100 -7.75 -3.34 1.69
N GLN A 101 -8.12 -3.50 0.41
CA GLN A 101 -9.36 -4.15 0.00
C GLN A 101 -9.37 -5.66 0.29
N PHE A 102 -8.19 -6.27 0.45
CA PHE A 102 -8.05 -7.70 0.75
C PHE A 102 -8.11 -8.04 2.22
N ARG A 103 -8.19 -7.03 3.11
CA ARG A 103 -8.46 -7.18 4.54
C ARG A 103 -7.55 -8.22 5.20
N GLU A 104 -8.13 -9.30 5.74
CA GLU A 104 -7.43 -10.38 6.45
C GLU A 104 -6.34 -11.01 5.59
N SER A 105 -6.57 -11.13 4.27
CA SER A 105 -5.63 -11.80 3.35
C SER A 105 -4.32 -11.03 3.16
N ALA A 106 -4.36 -9.70 3.31
CA ALA A 106 -3.16 -8.85 3.18
C ALA A 106 -2.36 -8.71 4.48
N LEU A 107 -2.89 -9.16 5.63
CA LEU A 107 -2.25 -8.93 6.93
C LEU A 107 -0.85 -9.53 7.03
N GLY A 108 -0.59 -10.68 6.41
CA GLY A 108 0.73 -11.32 6.40
C GLY A 108 1.77 -10.41 5.74
N VAL A 109 1.55 -10.08 4.47
CA VAL A 109 2.51 -9.27 3.71
C VAL A 109 2.65 -7.84 4.25
N LEU A 110 1.56 -7.25 4.75
CA LEU A 110 1.62 -5.92 5.36
C LEU A 110 2.49 -5.92 6.62
N ARG A 111 2.45 -6.98 7.43
CA ARG A 111 3.35 -7.12 8.59
C ARG A 111 4.80 -7.35 8.16
N GLU A 112 5.02 -8.16 7.13
CA GLU A 112 6.37 -8.39 6.60
C GLU A 112 7.01 -7.08 6.13
N ILE A 113 6.25 -6.22 5.45
CA ILE A 113 6.72 -4.90 5.03
C ILE A 113 6.88 -3.95 6.23
N ALA A 114 5.87 -3.88 7.11
CA ALA A 114 5.86 -2.94 8.23
C ALA A 114 6.96 -3.20 9.27
N TRP A 115 7.40 -4.44 9.42
CA TRP A 115 8.35 -4.86 10.46
C TRP A 115 9.63 -5.50 9.90
N GLY A 116 9.80 -5.48 8.57
CA GLY A 116 10.97 -6.01 7.88
C GLY A 116 12.17 -5.07 7.92
N GLU A 117 13.13 -5.31 7.01
CA GLU A 117 14.23 -4.38 6.80
C GLU A 117 13.71 -3.00 6.37
N TYR A 118 14.42 -1.94 6.76
CA TYR A 118 14.00 -0.58 6.46
C TYR A 118 13.80 -0.38 4.96
N ASP A 119 12.58 -0.05 4.59
CA ASP A 119 12.15 0.33 3.26
C ASP A 119 11.22 1.56 3.39
N TRP A 120 11.24 2.45 2.41
CA TRP A 120 10.40 3.65 2.39
C TRP A 120 8.90 3.32 2.34
N THR A 121 8.55 2.06 2.02
CA THR A 121 7.20 1.50 2.08
C THR A 121 6.71 1.15 3.48
N GLN A 122 7.60 1.10 4.49
CA GLN A 122 7.27 0.68 5.86
C GLN A 122 6.17 1.57 6.47
N GLY A 123 6.28 2.89 6.29
CA GLY A 123 5.26 3.84 6.77
C GLY A 123 3.88 3.60 6.16
N ASN A 124 3.83 3.27 4.87
CA ASN A 124 2.57 2.97 4.17
C ASN A 124 1.95 1.67 4.69
N ALA A 125 2.76 0.63 4.91
CA ALA A 125 2.26 -0.63 5.46
C ALA A 125 1.70 -0.46 6.88
N LEU A 126 2.37 0.32 7.72
CA LEU A 126 1.90 0.68 9.07
C LEU A 126 0.57 1.43 9.04
N GLU A 127 0.44 2.43 8.16
CA GLU A 127 -0.81 3.18 7.95
C GLU A 127 -1.98 2.26 7.61
N ILE A 128 -1.78 1.34 6.67
CA ILE A 128 -2.80 0.38 6.24
C ILE A 128 -3.15 -0.61 7.36
N LEU A 129 -2.16 -1.11 8.12
CA LEU A 129 -2.41 -1.98 9.27
C LEU A 129 -3.28 -1.29 10.32
N VAL A 130 -3.03 -0.01 10.62
CA VAL A 130 -3.85 0.77 11.56
C VAL A 130 -5.27 0.98 11.02
N ARG A 131 -5.44 1.28 9.73
CA ARG A 131 -6.76 1.41 9.09
C ARG A 131 -7.54 0.09 9.07
N LEU A 132 -6.87 -1.03 8.86
CA LEU A 132 -7.49 -2.36 8.99
C LEU A 132 -7.93 -2.62 10.44
N ALA A 133 -7.08 -2.30 11.41
CA ALA A 133 -7.37 -2.44 12.82
C ALA A 133 -8.53 -1.52 13.28
N ALA A 134 -8.67 -0.33 12.70
CA ALA A 134 -9.82 0.56 12.88
C ALA A 134 -11.13 -0.12 12.45
N LYS A 135 -11.08 -0.91 11.39
CA LYS A 135 -12.20 -1.72 10.85
C LYS A 135 -12.36 -3.08 11.55
N GLY A 136 -11.65 -3.31 12.66
CA GLY A 136 -11.68 -4.56 13.43
C GLY A 136 -10.83 -5.71 12.85
N VAL A 137 -10.14 -5.49 11.72
CA VAL A 137 -9.35 -6.52 11.04
C VAL A 137 -7.96 -6.58 11.68
N GLY A 138 -7.62 -7.73 12.27
CA GLY A 138 -6.30 -7.94 12.88
C GLY A 138 -5.98 -7.02 14.07
N ARG A 139 -6.96 -6.31 14.63
CA ARG A 139 -6.79 -5.21 15.59
C ARG A 139 -5.85 -5.54 16.75
N GLY A 140 -6.13 -6.62 17.49
CA GLY A 140 -5.35 -6.98 18.68
C GLY A 140 -3.88 -7.23 18.36
N HIS A 141 -3.60 -7.93 17.25
CA HIS A 141 -2.24 -8.17 16.79
C HIS A 141 -1.55 -6.88 16.34
N THR A 142 -2.23 -6.03 15.55
CA THR A 142 -1.67 -4.76 15.11
C THR A 142 -1.28 -3.86 16.27
N ILE A 143 -2.15 -3.74 17.29
CA ILE A 143 -1.87 -2.92 18.48
C ILE A 143 -0.72 -3.52 19.29
N ALA A 144 -0.69 -4.84 19.47
CA ALA A 144 0.40 -5.52 20.16
C ALA A 144 1.75 -5.38 19.42
N ASP A 145 1.75 -5.42 18.09
CA ASP A 145 2.93 -5.21 17.25
C ASP A 145 3.44 -3.76 17.38
N LEU A 146 2.54 -2.78 17.32
CA LEU A 146 2.88 -1.36 17.52
C LEU A 146 3.52 -1.13 18.89
N HIS A 147 2.96 -1.67 19.98
CA HIS A 147 3.57 -1.55 21.31
C HIS A 147 4.99 -2.13 21.39
N ARG A 148 5.26 -3.19 20.65
CA ARG A 148 6.52 -3.94 20.72
C ARG A 148 7.60 -3.37 19.81
N GLU A 149 7.22 -2.95 18.61
CA GLU A 149 8.17 -2.66 17.53
C GLU A 149 8.19 -1.19 17.11
N PHE A 150 7.16 -0.38 17.40
CA PHE A 150 7.04 0.97 16.84
C PHE A 150 8.23 1.87 17.20
N SER A 151 8.80 1.74 18.40
CA SER A 151 9.98 2.53 18.80
C SER A 151 11.23 2.24 17.97
N ARG A 152 11.32 1.06 17.33
CA ARG A 152 12.43 0.64 16.46
C ARG A 152 12.25 1.09 15.01
N VAL A 153 11.04 1.51 14.63
CA VAL A 153 10.77 2.06 13.30
C VAL A 153 11.52 3.38 13.14
N SER A 154 12.02 3.66 11.94
CA SER A 154 12.71 4.94 11.68
C SER A 154 11.73 6.12 11.83
N ASP A 155 12.23 7.28 12.25
CA ASP A 155 11.39 8.46 12.45
C ASP A 155 10.69 8.92 11.16
N GLU A 156 11.33 8.71 10.02
CA GLU A 156 10.75 8.96 8.70
C GLU A 156 9.53 8.06 8.43
N ALA A 157 9.66 6.75 8.64
CA ALA A 157 8.54 5.81 8.47
C ALA A 157 7.43 6.06 9.51
N LYS A 158 7.77 6.41 10.75
CA LYS A 158 6.80 6.85 11.77
C LYS A 158 5.98 8.04 11.29
N ARG A 159 6.62 9.08 10.75
CA ARG A 159 5.93 10.28 10.21
C ARG A 159 5.04 9.94 9.02
N TYR A 160 5.52 9.12 8.09
CA TYR A 160 4.74 8.69 6.93
C TYR A 160 3.52 7.83 7.31
N ALA A 161 3.59 7.08 8.41
CA ALA A 161 2.44 6.35 8.92
C ALA A 161 1.44 7.28 9.66
N VAL A 162 1.94 8.08 10.61
CA VAL A 162 1.09 8.84 11.54
C VAL A 162 0.41 10.03 10.87
N GLY A 163 1.09 10.75 9.97
CA GLY A 163 0.55 11.95 9.32
C GLY A 163 -0.78 11.71 8.60
N PRO A 164 -0.85 10.73 7.68
CA PRO A 164 -2.10 10.36 7.02
C PRO A 164 -3.19 9.93 8.01
N LEU A 165 -2.85 9.15 9.05
CA LEU A 165 -3.82 8.70 10.06
C LEU A 165 -4.44 9.87 10.84
N LEU A 166 -3.64 10.86 11.24
CA LEU A 166 -4.13 12.07 11.89
C LEU A 166 -5.05 12.87 10.96
N HIS A 167 -4.70 12.96 9.68
CA HIS A 167 -5.57 13.61 8.70
C HIS A 167 -6.89 12.86 8.50
N ARG A 168 -6.86 11.52 8.40
CA ARG A 168 -8.06 10.69 8.27
C ARG A 168 -8.95 10.76 9.51
N ALA A 169 -8.38 10.76 10.72
CA ALA A 169 -9.09 10.84 11.99
C ALA A 169 -9.99 12.09 12.12
N LYS A 170 -9.73 13.17 11.36
CA LYS A 170 -10.61 14.35 11.32
C LYS A 170 -11.98 14.07 10.69
N PHE A 171 -12.09 13.03 9.88
CA PHE A 171 -13.27 12.72 9.07
C PHE A 171 -13.78 11.29 9.24
N GLU A 172 -12.94 10.37 9.73
CA GLU A 172 -13.24 8.94 9.90
C GLU A 172 -13.25 8.57 11.40
N PRO A 173 -14.43 8.45 12.04
CA PRO A 173 -14.55 8.21 13.49
C PRO A 173 -13.86 6.93 13.98
N GLU A 174 -13.89 5.87 13.17
CA GLU A 174 -13.22 4.60 13.47
C GLU A 174 -11.69 4.75 13.50
N VAL A 175 -11.13 5.59 12.62
CA VAL A 175 -9.70 5.91 12.61
C VAL A 175 -9.36 6.78 13.81
N ALA A 176 -10.21 7.76 14.14
CA ALA A 176 -10.04 8.60 15.33
C ALA A 176 -10.01 7.76 16.62
N ALA A 177 -10.88 6.76 16.73
CA ALA A 177 -10.93 5.87 17.88
C ALA A 177 -9.65 5.05 18.05
N ILE A 178 -9.11 4.47 16.97
CA ILE A 178 -7.84 3.72 17.08
C ILE A 178 -6.64 4.64 17.32
N VAL A 179 -6.57 5.80 16.65
CA VAL A 179 -5.51 6.79 16.89
C VAL A 179 -5.50 7.22 18.37
N SER A 180 -6.69 7.37 18.97
CA SER A 180 -6.82 7.66 20.39
C SER A 180 -6.25 6.55 21.29
N GLU A 181 -6.51 5.28 20.97
CA GLU A 181 -5.97 4.14 21.71
C GLU A 181 -4.44 4.03 21.59
N LEU A 182 -3.91 4.36 20.41
CA LEU A 182 -2.48 4.32 20.12
C LEU A 182 -1.65 5.38 20.87
N HIS A 183 -2.26 6.33 21.59
CA HIS A 183 -1.52 7.21 22.51
C HIS A 183 -0.74 6.44 23.59
N SER A 184 -1.14 5.20 23.89
CA SER A 184 -0.43 4.33 24.82
C SER A 184 0.80 3.64 24.21
N VAL A 185 0.98 3.67 22.89
CA VAL A 185 2.14 3.11 22.20
C VAL A 185 3.36 4.01 22.41
N PRO A 186 4.54 3.45 22.76
CA PRO A 186 5.78 4.22 22.88
C PRO A 186 6.05 5.07 21.63
N ASP A 187 6.62 6.26 21.80
CA ASP A 187 6.94 7.25 20.74
C ASP A 187 5.74 7.83 19.96
N TRP A 188 4.56 7.21 19.99
CA TRP A 188 3.40 7.67 19.20
C TRP A 188 3.03 9.11 19.49
N CYS A 189 2.89 9.47 20.76
CA CYS A 189 2.54 10.83 21.17
C CYS A 189 3.61 11.87 20.78
N GLU A 190 4.88 11.46 20.74
CA GLU A 190 5.97 12.35 20.31
C GLU A 190 5.86 12.65 18.83
N VAL A 191 5.68 11.63 18.00
CA VAL A 191 5.47 11.78 16.55
C VAL A 191 4.24 12.63 16.25
N VAL A 192 3.12 12.43 16.97
CA VAL A 192 1.92 13.26 16.83
C VAL A 192 2.23 14.73 17.11
N ARG A 193 2.92 15.03 18.22
CA ARG A 193 3.30 16.40 18.58
C ARG A 193 4.23 17.04 17.56
N GLU A 194 5.19 16.29 17.01
CA GLU A 194 6.08 16.77 15.95
C GLU A 194 5.31 17.17 14.70
N ILE A 195 4.36 16.33 14.27
CA ILE A 195 3.55 16.58 13.08
C ILE A 195 2.65 17.80 13.29
N GLU A 196 1.93 17.88 14.41
CA GLU A 196 1.03 19.00 14.71
C GLU A 196 1.80 20.30 15.00
N GLY A 197 2.99 20.21 15.59
CA GLY A 197 3.88 21.34 15.85
C GLY A 197 4.58 21.89 14.60
N SER A 198 4.81 21.04 13.60
CA SER A 198 5.37 21.42 12.30
C SER A 198 4.35 22.07 11.35
N CYS A 199 3.05 22.07 11.71
CA CYS A 199 1.98 22.77 10.98
C CYS A 199 1.77 24.23 11.44
N ARG A 200 2.78 24.88 12.04
CA ARG A 200 2.74 26.30 12.42
C ARG A 200 3.57 27.19 11.51
#